data_AF-A0A2M7Y1U8-F1
#
_entry.id   AF-A0A2M7Y1U8-F1
#
_cell.length_a   1.000
_cell.length_b   1.000
_cell.length_c   1.000
_cell.angle_alpha   90.00
_cell.angle_beta   90.00
_cell.angle_gamma   90.00
#
_symmetry.space_group_name_H-M   'P 1'
#
loop_
_entity.id
_entity.type
_entity.pdbx_description
1 polymer ?
#
loop_
_entity_poly.entity_id
_entity_poly.type
_entity_poly.pdbx_seq_one_letter_code
_entity_poly.pdbx_strand_id
1 'polypeptide(L)'
;MPGVQEAGADPGLDKIPSLSFTPGATNYFLEYGQDRDLWGVSMNTTLGKWAVGAELSYRPRDSVFIDPTVPFTGPHACFAPGATLDNCRGFVEERKWQGHLTGIYLLGPQDWGGLVRTLGAAEGIFLGELAVTHYPKLDRSGAIPYLLSDYTLPDKTSWGYVFELGITYPHAFLGINVTPQIDVSHWFSGTSPNAIPFVEGAKSAMLSLNFDYQSKWKGQIAYTGFWGGGQNNLLRDRDFLSMSVSYSF
;
A
#
# COMPACT_ATOMS: atom_id res chain seq x y z
N MET A 1 26.04 3.28 -4.71
CA MET A 1 26.25 4.70 -4.34
C MET A 1 24.93 5.21 -3.80
N PRO A 2 24.86 5.85 -2.61
CA PRO A 2 23.64 6.50 -2.17
C PRO A 2 23.36 7.69 -3.10
N GLY A 3 22.22 7.66 -3.79
CA GLY A 3 21.75 8.76 -4.62
C GLY A 3 20.78 9.60 -3.80
N VAL A 4 21.12 10.85 -3.53
CA VAL A 4 20.13 11.84 -3.10
C VAL A 4 19.46 12.34 -4.37
N GLN A 5 18.23 11.91 -4.61
CA GLN A 5 17.41 12.44 -5.69
C GLN A 5 16.43 13.43 -5.08
N GLU A 6 16.66 14.74 -5.28
CA GLU A 6 15.57 15.71 -5.18
C GLU A 6 14.61 15.43 -6.34
N ALA A 7 13.58 14.64 -6.08
CA ALA A 7 12.40 14.63 -6.94
C ALA A 7 11.67 15.95 -6.70
N GLY A 8 11.96 16.96 -7.52
CA GLY A 8 11.09 18.13 -7.64
C GLY A 8 9.69 17.62 -7.98
N ALA A 9 8.74 17.84 -7.08
CA ALA A 9 7.36 17.41 -7.25
C ALA A 9 6.84 17.97 -8.59
N ASP A 10 6.37 17.07 -9.47
CA ASP A 10 5.64 17.47 -10.66
C ASP A 10 4.36 18.22 -10.21
N PRO A 11 4.18 19.50 -10.57
CA PRO A 11 3.09 20.34 -10.07
C PRO A 11 1.67 19.82 -10.40
N GLY A 12 1.54 18.81 -11.28
CA GLY A 12 0.27 18.22 -11.69
C GLY A 12 -0.16 16.94 -10.96
N LEU A 13 0.78 16.12 -10.46
CA LEU A 13 0.48 14.78 -9.94
C LEU A 13 0.20 14.74 -8.42
N ASP A 14 0.66 15.76 -7.69
CA ASP A 14 0.61 15.78 -6.21
C ASP A 14 -0.64 16.49 -5.64
N LYS A 15 -1.66 16.70 -6.50
CA LYS A 15 -2.87 17.46 -6.16
C LYS A 15 -4.12 16.61 -6.38
N ILE A 16 -4.26 15.53 -5.61
CA ILE A 16 -5.54 14.83 -5.52
C ILE A 16 -6.56 15.81 -4.91
N PRO A 17 -7.68 16.10 -5.59
CA PRO A 17 -8.70 16.97 -5.03
C PRO A 17 -9.36 16.30 -3.83
N SER A 18 -9.62 17.08 -2.77
CA SER A 18 -10.58 16.71 -1.74
C SER A 18 -11.96 17.20 -2.13
N LEU A 19 -12.98 16.41 -1.79
CA LEU A 19 -14.35 16.89 -1.80
C LEU A 19 -14.57 17.77 -0.57
N SER A 20 -14.88 19.04 -0.78
CA SER A 20 -15.20 20.01 0.29
C SER A 20 -16.63 20.52 0.11
N PHE A 21 -17.21 21.11 1.16
CA PHE A 21 -18.63 21.48 1.19
C PHE A 21 -18.83 22.95 1.55
N THR A 22 -19.93 23.57 1.11
CA THR A 22 -20.34 24.89 1.64
C THR A 22 -20.98 24.73 3.02
N PRO A 23 -20.99 25.78 3.87
CA PRO A 23 -21.66 25.72 5.17
C PRO A 23 -23.07 25.13 5.10
N GLY A 24 -23.36 24.19 6.00
CA GLY A 24 -24.60 23.41 5.99
C GLY A 24 -24.67 22.32 4.92
N ALA A 25 -23.55 21.99 4.26
CA ALA A 25 -23.43 20.99 3.19
C ALA A 25 -24.44 21.14 2.04
N THR A 26 -24.76 22.39 1.68
CA THR A 26 -25.77 22.72 0.66
C THR A 26 -25.26 22.60 -0.78
N ASN A 27 -23.95 22.76 -0.98
CA ASN A 27 -23.23 22.54 -2.24
C ASN A 27 -21.86 21.90 -1.94
N TYR A 28 -21.21 21.39 -2.98
CA TYR A 28 -19.85 20.85 -2.90
C TYR A 28 -18.90 21.61 -3.84
N PHE A 29 -17.61 21.55 -3.54
CA PHE A 29 -16.55 22.02 -4.42
C PHE A 29 -15.32 21.11 -4.30
N LEU A 30 -14.49 21.11 -5.34
CA LEU A 30 -13.22 20.41 -5.32
C LEU A 30 -12.15 21.37 -4.80
N GLU A 31 -11.46 20.96 -3.75
CA GLU A 31 -10.37 21.72 -3.17
C GLU A 31 -9.06 20.98 -3.41
N TYR A 32 -8.02 21.73 -3.76
CA TYR A 32 -6.71 21.17 -4.05
C TYR A 32 -5.71 21.62 -3.00
N GLY A 33 -4.97 20.67 -2.44
CA GLY A 33 -3.81 20.97 -1.62
C GLY A 33 -2.81 21.84 -2.38
N GLN A 34 -2.40 22.95 -1.78
CA GLN A 34 -1.39 23.84 -2.33
C GLN A 34 -0.04 23.60 -1.65
N ASP A 35 1.03 24.00 -2.33
CA ASP A 35 2.42 23.93 -1.82
C ASP A 35 2.78 22.56 -1.21
N ARG A 36 2.65 21.50 -2.00
CA ARG A 36 2.99 20.15 -1.59
C ARG A 36 4.46 19.89 -1.86
N ASP A 37 5.18 19.51 -0.81
CA ASP A 37 6.60 19.16 -0.85
C ASP A 37 6.80 17.72 -0.41
N LEU A 38 7.71 17.00 -1.07
CA LEU A 38 8.17 15.69 -0.67
C LEU A 38 9.70 15.66 -0.77
N TRP A 39 10.34 15.18 0.30
CA TRP A 39 11.77 14.89 0.29
C TRP A 39 11.98 13.40 0.48
N GLY A 40 12.85 12.80 -0.32
CA GLY A 40 13.13 11.36 -0.29
C GLY A 40 14.61 11.08 -0.32
N VAL A 41 15.01 10.02 0.38
CA VAL A 41 16.33 9.40 0.24
C VAL A 41 16.13 7.91 -0.02
N SER A 42 16.92 7.36 -0.94
CA SER A 42 16.86 5.96 -1.31
C SER A 42 18.25 5.33 -1.31
N MET A 43 18.31 4.03 -1.02
CA MET A 43 19.51 3.23 -1.10
C MET A 43 19.20 1.87 -1.69
N ASN A 44 20.12 1.36 -2.50
CA ASN A 44 20.09 0.00 -3.02
C ASN A 44 21.49 -0.61 -2.86
N THR A 45 21.54 -1.85 -2.39
CA THR A 45 22.78 -2.59 -2.15
C THR A 45 22.55 -4.09 -2.28
N THR A 46 23.64 -4.86 -2.24
CA THR A 46 23.60 -6.32 -2.15
C THR A 46 24.21 -6.76 -0.84
N LEU A 47 23.47 -7.56 -0.04
CA LEU A 47 23.96 -8.17 1.19
C LEU A 47 24.05 -9.69 1.00
N GLY A 48 25.23 -10.17 0.60
CA GLY A 48 25.41 -11.55 0.16
C GLY A 48 24.57 -11.83 -1.09
N LYS A 49 23.64 -12.78 -1.01
CA LYS A 49 22.71 -13.14 -2.09
C LYS A 49 21.43 -12.29 -2.14
N TRP A 50 21.22 -11.42 -1.14
CA TRP A 50 20.08 -10.52 -1.11
C TRP A 50 20.39 -9.26 -1.90
N ALA A 51 19.49 -8.89 -2.83
CA ALA A 51 19.37 -7.51 -3.29
C ALA A 51 18.44 -6.78 -2.31
N VAL A 52 18.91 -5.68 -1.73
CA VAL A 52 18.19 -4.91 -0.71
C VAL A 52 18.03 -3.48 -1.18
N GLY A 53 16.80 -2.98 -1.12
CA GLY A 53 16.45 -1.59 -1.36
C GLY A 53 15.76 -0.98 -0.15
N ALA A 54 15.97 0.30 0.11
CA ALA A 54 15.25 1.02 1.14
C ALA A 54 15.03 2.47 0.75
N GLU A 55 13.89 3.02 1.16
CA GLU A 55 13.56 4.41 0.97
C GLU A 55 13.01 5.02 2.26
N LEU A 56 13.28 6.30 2.45
CA LEU A 56 12.69 7.13 3.49
C LEU A 56 12.25 8.44 2.85
N SER A 57 10.99 8.79 3.03
CA SER A 57 10.39 10.02 2.54
C SER A 57 9.76 10.81 3.68
N TYR A 58 9.72 12.13 3.49
CA TYR A 58 9.19 13.10 4.41
C TYR A 58 8.32 14.08 3.65
N ARG A 59 7.08 14.24 4.11
CA ARG A 59 6.14 15.25 3.64
C ARG A 59 5.82 16.18 4.81
N PRO A 60 6.15 17.47 4.73
CA PRO A 60 5.80 18.43 5.78
C PRO A 60 4.30 18.76 5.80
N ARG A 61 3.62 18.62 4.66
CA ARG A 61 2.20 18.97 4.43
C ARG A 61 1.51 17.90 3.57
N ASP A 62 1.30 16.71 4.12
CA ASP A 62 0.49 15.65 3.50
C ASP A 62 -1.00 15.96 3.68
N SER A 63 -1.80 15.80 2.62
CA SER A 63 -3.26 15.97 2.71
C SER A 63 -3.88 14.73 3.35
N VAL A 64 -4.48 14.91 4.52
CA VAL A 64 -5.26 13.88 5.21
C VAL A 64 -6.74 14.22 5.10
N PHE A 65 -7.52 13.33 4.47
CA PHE A 65 -8.94 13.57 4.27
C PHE A 65 -9.73 13.49 5.57
N ILE A 66 -10.70 14.39 5.69
CA ILE A 66 -11.62 14.46 6.82
C ILE A 66 -13.05 14.52 6.29
N ASP A 67 -14.02 14.10 7.11
CA ASP A 67 -15.44 14.29 6.85
C ASP A 67 -15.98 15.46 7.69
N PRO A 68 -16.09 16.68 7.12
CA PRO A 68 -16.61 17.81 7.86
C PRO A 68 -18.15 17.77 8.01
N THR A 69 -18.82 16.78 7.44
CA THR A 69 -20.29 16.65 7.39
C THR A 69 -20.87 15.74 8.48
N VAL A 70 -20.04 14.96 9.17
CA VAL A 70 -20.54 14.21 10.33
C VAL A 70 -20.90 15.15 11.48
N PRO A 71 -21.91 14.83 12.31
CA PRO A 71 -22.22 15.64 13.49
C PRO A 71 -21.12 15.51 14.56
N PHE A 72 -20.32 16.56 14.74
CA PHE A 72 -19.37 16.69 15.84
C PHE A 72 -19.23 18.16 16.26
N THR A 73 -18.49 18.41 17.35
CA THR A 73 -18.14 19.75 17.81
C THR A 73 -16.66 19.99 17.55
N GLY A 74 -16.30 21.02 16.78
CA GLY A 74 -14.91 21.34 16.51
C GLY A 74 -14.71 22.32 15.35
N PRO A 75 -13.46 22.70 15.07
CA PRO A 75 -13.12 23.69 14.05
C PRO A 75 -13.41 23.22 12.62
N HIS A 76 -13.66 21.93 12.38
CA HIS A 76 -13.96 21.38 11.06
C HIS A 76 -15.45 21.03 10.84
N ALA A 77 -16.33 21.44 11.76
CA ALA A 77 -17.73 21.06 11.74
C ALA A 77 -18.51 21.95 10.76
N CYS A 78 -18.87 21.42 9.59
CA CYS A 78 -19.54 22.20 8.54
C CYS A 78 -21.00 22.56 8.85
N PHE A 79 -21.59 21.89 9.84
CA PHE A 79 -22.95 22.16 10.34
C PHE A 79 -22.97 23.01 11.61
N ALA A 80 -21.82 23.46 12.12
CA ALA A 80 -21.78 24.30 13.31
C ALA A 80 -22.38 25.69 13.04
N PRO A 81 -23.08 26.30 14.02
CA PRO A 81 -23.52 27.68 13.91
C PRO A 81 -22.34 28.62 13.60
N GLY A 82 -22.44 29.39 12.52
CA GLY A 82 -21.37 30.31 12.09
C GLY A 82 -20.23 29.65 11.30
N ALA A 83 -20.38 28.40 10.85
CA ALA A 83 -19.39 27.74 9.99
C ALA A 83 -19.11 28.57 8.72
N THR A 84 -17.82 28.63 8.37
CA THR A 84 -17.30 29.26 7.15
C THR A 84 -16.80 28.18 6.18
N LEU A 85 -16.41 28.58 4.97
CA LEU A 85 -15.79 27.65 4.00
C LEU A 85 -14.52 27.00 4.56
N ASP A 86 -13.76 27.72 5.38
CA ASP A 86 -12.54 27.21 6.00
C ASP A 86 -12.82 26.09 7.02
N ASN A 87 -13.99 26.11 7.67
CA ASN A 87 -14.42 25.04 8.56
C ASN A 87 -14.85 23.79 7.77
N CYS A 88 -15.32 23.96 6.53
CA CYS A 88 -15.87 22.88 5.72
C CYS A 88 -14.85 22.24 4.76
N ARG A 89 -13.55 22.50 4.95
CA ARG A 89 -12.47 21.91 4.16
C ARG A 89 -12.48 20.38 4.33
N GLY A 90 -12.32 19.64 3.24
CA GLY A 90 -12.34 18.18 3.21
C GLY A 90 -11.01 17.52 3.58
N PHE A 91 -10.00 18.28 4.01
CA PHE A 91 -8.73 17.74 4.49
C PHE A 91 -8.08 18.63 5.55
N VAL A 92 -7.16 18.03 6.29
CA VAL A 92 -6.18 18.71 7.14
C VAL A 92 -4.77 18.40 6.65
N GLU A 93 -3.82 19.27 6.97
CA GLU A 93 -2.42 19.07 6.62
C GLU A 93 -1.70 18.40 7.77
N GLU A 94 -1.14 17.23 7.50
CA GLU A 94 -0.36 16.49 8.48
C GLU A 94 1.07 16.30 8.04
N ARG A 95 1.96 16.26 9.02
CA ARG A 95 3.34 15.91 8.78
C ARG A 95 3.44 14.40 8.67
N LYS A 96 4.12 13.88 7.65
CA LYS A 96 4.24 12.45 7.38
C LYS A 96 5.68 12.02 7.12
N TRP A 97 6.11 10.96 7.79
CA TRP A 97 7.27 10.16 7.42
C TRP A 97 6.80 8.83 6.87
N GLN A 98 7.42 8.34 5.80
CA GLN A 98 7.13 7.03 5.25
C GLN A 98 8.42 6.37 4.82
N GLY A 99 8.60 5.11 5.18
CA GLY A 99 9.75 4.35 4.72
C GLY A 99 9.37 2.94 4.34
N HIS A 100 10.13 2.36 3.43
CA HIS A 100 10.03 0.96 3.06
C HIS A 100 11.42 0.32 2.93
N LEU A 101 11.46 -0.97 3.20
CA LEU A 101 12.64 -1.82 3.09
C LEU A 101 12.24 -3.07 2.32
N THR A 102 12.84 -3.27 1.16
CA THR A 102 12.59 -4.38 0.26
C THR A 102 13.83 -5.27 0.16
N GLY A 103 13.63 -6.58 0.22
CA GLY A 103 14.68 -7.58 0.03
C GLY A 103 14.24 -8.61 -0.99
N ILE A 104 15.10 -8.87 -1.97
CA ILE A 104 14.89 -9.86 -3.03
C ILE A 104 16.02 -10.89 -2.94
N TYR A 105 15.67 -12.17 -3.02
CA TYR A 105 16.59 -13.29 -3.03
C TYR A 105 16.23 -14.25 -4.16
N LEU A 106 17.19 -14.49 -5.05
CA LEU A 106 17.04 -15.51 -6.09
C LEU A 106 17.47 -16.86 -5.51
N LEU A 107 16.50 -17.76 -5.39
CA LEU A 107 16.66 -19.08 -4.78
C LEU A 107 17.27 -20.04 -5.79
N GLY A 108 18.43 -20.63 -5.46
CA GLY A 108 19.03 -21.74 -6.19
C GLY A 108 18.86 -23.09 -5.47
N PRO A 109 19.23 -24.22 -6.11
CA PRO A 109 19.07 -25.57 -5.55
C PRO A 109 19.75 -25.83 -4.20
N GLN A 110 20.76 -25.03 -3.86
CA GLN A 110 21.58 -25.17 -2.64
C GLN A 110 21.15 -24.24 -1.50
N ASP A 111 20.14 -23.38 -1.72
CA ASP A 111 19.73 -22.38 -0.74
C ASP A 111 18.73 -22.94 0.29
N TRP A 112 18.73 -22.34 1.48
CA TRP A 112 17.86 -22.70 2.61
C TRP A 112 17.89 -24.20 2.96
N GLY A 113 19.09 -24.77 3.08
CA GLY A 113 19.26 -26.19 3.36
C GLY A 113 18.84 -27.11 2.21
N GLY A 114 18.76 -26.58 0.99
CA GLY A 114 18.28 -27.31 -0.18
C GLY A 114 16.76 -27.41 -0.24
N LEU A 115 16.01 -26.42 0.29
CA LEU A 115 14.56 -26.38 0.20
C LEU A 115 14.09 -26.53 -1.25
N VAL A 116 14.65 -25.73 -2.16
CA VAL A 116 14.34 -25.77 -3.60
C VAL A 116 14.56 -27.18 -4.17
N ARG A 117 15.70 -27.79 -3.83
CA ARG A 117 16.03 -29.17 -4.23
C ARG A 117 15.07 -30.20 -3.61
N THR A 118 14.69 -30.03 -2.36
CA THR A 118 13.76 -30.93 -1.63
C THR A 118 12.36 -30.86 -2.23
N LEU A 119 11.94 -29.67 -2.65
CA LEU A 119 10.70 -29.43 -3.36
C LEU A 119 10.77 -29.86 -4.84
N GLY A 120 11.94 -30.27 -5.33
CA GLY A 120 12.16 -30.72 -6.72
C GLY A 120 12.16 -29.60 -7.76
N ALA A 121 12.30 -28.34 -7.32
CA ALA A 121 12.34 -27.19 -8.19
C ALA A 121 13.75 -26.86 -8.67
N ALA A 122 13.85 -26.08 -9.75
CA ALA A 122 15.15 -25.67 -10.29
C ALA A 122 15.63 -24.35 -9.68
N GLU A 123 14.72 -23.39 -9.54
CA GLU A 123 15.00 -22.06 -9.04
C GLU A 123 13.75 -21.43 -8.43
N GLY A 124 13.90 -20.26 -7.83
CA GLY A 124 12.77 -19.49 -7.33
C GLY A 124 13.16 -18.06 -7.00
N ILE A 125 12.19 -17.30 -6.54
CA ILE A 125 12.36 -15.95 -6.03
C ILE A 125 11.66 -15.84 -4.68
N PHE A 126 12.33 -15.17 -3.76
CA PHE A 126 11.73 -14.67 -2.53
C PHE A 126 11.82 -13.14 -2.58
N LEU A 127 10.71 -12.47 -2.33
CA LEU A 127 10.67 -11.02 -2.11
C LEU A 127 9.97 -10.76 -0.78
N GLY A 128 10.55 -9.91 0.05
CA GLY A 128 9.90 -9.41 1.25
C GLY A 128 10.03 -7.89 1.32
N GLU A 129 8.95 -7.21 1.70
CA GLU A 129 8.97 -5.77 1.93
C GLU A 129 8.31 -5.44 3.26
N LEU A 130 8.93 -4.51 3.99
CA LEU A 130 8.39 -3.88 5.19
C LEU A 130 8.11 -2.43 4.87
N ALA A 131 6.93 -1.92 5.22
CA ALA A 131 6.56 -0.52 5.03
C ALA A 131 6.01 0.07 6.32
N VAL A 132 6.39 1.30 6.63
CA VAL A 132 5.96 2.06 7.81
C VAL A 132 5.58 3.47 7.42
N THR A 133 4.55 4.01 8.06
CA THR A 133 4.18 5.42 7.99
C THR A 133 4.01 5.98 9.40
N HIS A 134 4.50 7.19 9.62
CA HIS A 134 4.41 7.88 10.89
C HIS A 134 3.97 9.34 10.73
N TYR A 135 2.91 9.72 11.43
CA TYR A 135 2.37 11.07 11.54
C TYR A 135 2.65 11.63 12.93
N PRO A 136 3.78 12.33 13.16
CA PRO A 136 4.20 12.75 14.50
C PRO A 136 3.19 13.69 15.19
N LYS A 137 2.46 14.47 14.39
CA LYS A 137 1.54 15.52 14.87
C LYS A 137 0.05 15.15 14.77
N LEU A 138 -0.27 13.92 14.36
CA LEU A 138 -1.65 13.46 14.22
C LEU A 138 -2.45 13.72 15.50
N ASP A 139 -3.50 14.51 15.39
CA ASP A 139 -4.45 14.73 16.47
C ASP A 139 -5.27 13.45 16.70
N ARG A 140 -5.37 12.98 17.95
CA ARG A 140 -6.20 11.83 18.35
C ARG A 140 -7.18 12.18 19.47
N SER A 141 -7.52 13.46 19.60
CA SER A 141 -8.48 13.97 20.60
C SER A 141 -9.94 13.71 20.21
N GLY A 142 -10.20 13.43 18.93
CA GLY A 142 -11.56 13.39 18.37
C GLY A 142 -12.07 14.73 17.82
N ALA A 143 -11.28 15.80 17.91
CA ALA A 143 -11.64 17.11 17.35
C ALA A 143 -11.58 17.16 15.81
N ILE A 144 -10.86 16.23 15.18
CA ILE A 144 -10.72 16.12 13.73
C ILE A 144 -11.47 14.87 13.26
N PRO A 145 -12.44 14.99 12.35
CA PRO A 145 -13.24 13.87 11.86
C PRO A 145 -12.52 13.16 10.71
N TYR A 146 -11.45 12.41 11.00
CA TYR A 146 -10.72 11.67 9.96
C TYR A 146 -11.61 10.71 9.17
N LEU A 147 -11.41 10.65 7.86
CA LEU A 147 -12.22 9.85 6.95
C LEU A 147 -11.78 8.37 6.94
N LEU A 148 -12.04 7.66 8.05
CA LEU A 148 -11.98 6.20 8.11
C LEU A 148 -13.38 5.60 7.93
N SER A 149 -13.47 4.39 7.39
CA SER A 149 -14.77 3.76 7.06
C SER A 149 -15.64 3.53 8.28
N ASP A 150 -15.04 3.29 9.45
CA ASP A 150 -15.75 3.10 10.72
C ASP A 150 -15.68 4.31 11.66
N TYR A 151 -15.13 5.44 11.19
CA TYR A 151 -14.90 6.67 11.97
C TYR A 151 -14.11 6.47 13.28
N THR A 152 -13.35 5.38 13.41
CA THR A 152 -12.36 5.26 14.49
C THR A 152 -11.24 6.27 14.30
N LEU A 153 -10.47 6.51 15.37
CA LEU A 153 -9.35 7.42 15.29
C LEU A 153 -8.11 6.71 14.70
N PRO A 154 -7.49 7.29 13.66
CA PRO A 154 -6.27 6.75 13.08
C PRO A 154 -5.11 6.72 14.08
N ASP A 155 -4.11 5.90 13.78
CA ASP A 155 -2.89 5.76 14.57
C ASP A 155 -1.76 6.64 14.04
N LYS A 156 -0.93 7.11 14.98
CA LYS A 156 0.27 7.89 14.65
C LYS A 156 1.28 7.09 13.84
N THR A 157 1.35 5.78 14.07
CA THR A 157 2.27 4.90 13.37
C THR A 157 1.48 3.71 12.87
N SER A 158 1.64 3.40 11.59
CA SER A 158 1.10 2.19 10.99
C SER A 158 2.18 1.50 10.18
N TRP A 159 2.19 0.18 10.19
CA TRP A 159 3.15 -0.59 9.41
C TRP A 159 2.62 -1.97 9.04
N GLY A 160 3.24 -2.54 8.04
CA GLY A 160 2.95 -3.89 7.59
C GLY A 160 4.04 -4.43 6.71
N TYR A 161 3.75 -5.59 6.14
CA TYR A 161 4.68 -6.29 5.27
C TYR A 161 3.95 -6.97 4.12
N VAL A 162 4.66 -7.11 3.02
CA VAL A 162 4.29 -7.97 1.91
C VAL A 162 5.39 -8.97 1.65
N PHE A 163 5.01 -10.14 1.18
CA PHE A 163 5.93 -11.24 0.90
C PHE A 163 5.46 -11.99 -0.34
N GLU A 164 6.39 -12.35 -1.20
CA GLU A 164 6.19 -13.18 -2.39
C GLU A 164 7.21 -14.33 -2.40
N LEU A 165 6.73 -15.53 -2.71
CA LEU A 165 7.57 -16.69 -3.01
C LEU A 165 7.06 -17.37 -4.26
N GLY A 166 7.91 -17.42 -5.28
CA GLY A 166 7.70 -18.17 -6.51
C GLY A 166 8.76 -19.24 -6.67
N ILE A 167 8.37 -20.45 -7.07
CA ILE A 167 9.29 -21.56 -7.29
C ILE A 167 9.02 -22.17 -8.65
N THR A 168 10.04 -22.32 -9.49
CA THR A 168 9.88 -22.74 -10.90
C THR A 168 10.29 -24.20 -11.12
N TYR A 169 9.39 -24.94 -11.75
CA TYR A 169 9.55 -26.31 -12.20
C TYR A 169 9.67 -26.33 -13.73
N PRO A 170 10.89 -26.42 -14.27
CA PRO A 170 11.09 -26.44 -15.70
C PRO A 170 10.60 -27.76 -16.30
N HIS A 171 9.93 -27.69 -17.45
CA HIS A 171 9.39 -28.85 -18.17
C HIS A 171 8.53 -29.79 -17.31
N ALA A 172 7.78 -29.25 -16.35
CA ALA A 172 6.98 -30.02 -15.40
C ALA A 172 5.98 -30.96 -16.09
N PHE A 173 5.37 -30.51 -17.21
CA PHE A 173 4.49 -31.35 -18.02
C PHE A 173 4.48 -30.85 -19.48
N LEU A 174 4.59 -31.77 -20.45
CA LEU A 174 4.57 -31.46 -21.91
C LEU A 174 5.50 -30.30 -22.34
N GLY A 175 6.63 -30.13 -21.66
CA GLY A 175 7.57 -29.02 -21.94
C GLY A 175 7.12 -27.65 -21.44
N ILE A 176 6.06 -27.59 -20.62
CA ILE A 176 5.57 -26.38 -19.95
C ILE A 176 6.35 -26.20 -18.64
N ASN A 177 6.84 -24.98 -18.42
CA ASN A 177 7.38 -24.55 -17.13
C ASN A 177 6.22 -24.13 -16.24
N VAL A 178 6.21 -24.60 -14.99
CA VAL A 178 5.16 -24.29 -14.02
C VAL A 178 5.80 -23.58 -12.83
N THR A 179 5.24 -22.43 -12.44
CA THR A 179 5.70 -21.64 -11.29
C THR A 179 4.53 -21.43 -10.33
N PRO A 180 4.34 -22.32 -9.33
CA PRO A 180 3.53 -22.00 -8.16
C PRO A 180 4.11 -20.77 -7.45
N GLN A 181 3.23 -19.87 -7.06
CA GLN A 181 3.57 -18.64 -6.37
C GLN A 181 2.54 -18.32 -5.29
N ILE A 182 3.03 -17.78 -4.18
CA ILE A 182 2.23 -17.23 -3.09
C ILE A 182 2.65 -15.79 -2.84
N ASP A 183 1.67 -14.89 -2.77
CA ASP A 183 1.83 -13.48 -2.43
C ASP A 183 0.97 -13.19 -1.21
N VAL A 184 1.54 -12.58 -0.18
CA VAL A 184 0.85 -12.31 1.08
C VAL A 184 1.05 -10.85 1.45
N SER A 185 -0.01 -10.18 1.89
CA SER A 185 0.06 -8.90 2.57
C SER A 185 -0.50 -9.01 3.97
N HIS A 186 0.12 -8.30 4.92
CA HIS A 186 -0.39 -8.13 6.26
C HIS A 186 -0.05 -6.76 6.81
N TRP A 187 -1.09 -5.99 7.08
CA TRP A 187 -1.01 -4.71 7.77
C TRP A 187 -1.01 -4.98 9.28
N PHE A 188 0.18 -5.08 9.86
CA PHE A 188 0.37 -5.67 11.19
C PHE A 188 -0.23 -4.80 12.31
N SER A 189 0.00 -3.49 12.28
CA SER A 189 -0.45 -2.59 13.35
C SER A 189 -0.66 -1.17 12.83
N GLY A 190 -1.67 -0.50 13.38
CA GLY A 190 -2.03 0.89 13.13
C GLY A 190 -2.87 1.06 11.87
N THR A 191 -3.88 1.93 11.98
CA THR A 191 -4.66 2.37 10.81
C THR A 191 -4.27 3.79 10.41
N SER A 192 -3.76 3.99 9.20
CA SER A 192 -3.36 5.34 8.73
C SER A 192 -4.56 6.16 8.24
N PRO A 193 -4.49 7.49 8.22
CA PRO A 193 -5.65 8.35 7.95
C PRO A 193 -5.92 8.69 6.47
N ASN A 194 -5.18 8.11 5.50
CA ASN A 194 -5.29 8.46 4.07
C ASN A 194 -6.12 7.46 3.24
N ALA A 195 -6.55 7.87 2.04
CA ALA A 195 -7.49 7.14 1.17
C ALA A 195 -7.11 5.71 0.74
N ILE A 196 -5.85 5.31 0.88
CA ILE A 196 -5.41 3.90 0.74
C ILE A 196 -4.54 3.57 1.95
N PRO A 197 -5.16 3.31 3.12
CA PRO A 197 -4.43 3.25 4.35
C PRO A 197 -3.88 1.86 4.64
N PHE A 198 -2.85 1.80 5.48
CA PHE A 198 -2.65 0.63 6.33
C PHE A 198 -3.93 0.44 7.15
N VAL A 199 -4.50 -0.76 7.15
CA VAL A 199 -5.68 -1.11 7.96
C VAL A 199 -5.28 -2.19 8.94
N GLU A 200 -5.26 -1.87 10.24
CA GLU A 200 -4.74 -2.78 11.25
C GLU A 200 -5.38 -4.17 11.20
N GLY A 201 -4.56 -5.20 11.07
CA GLY A 201 -4.98 -6.61 11.03
C GLY A 201 -5.59 -7.07 9.71
N ALA A 202 -5.70 -6.21 8.69
CA ALA A 202 -6.11 -6.63 7.35
C ALA A 202 -4.99 -7.45 6.68
N LYS A 203 -5.42 -8.51 6.00
CA LYS A 203 -4.56 -9.51 5.37
C LYS A 203 -5.12 -9.85 4.00
N SER A 204 -4.21 -10.18 3.08
CA SER A 204 -4.56 -10.85 1.84
C SER A 204 -3.56 -11.93 1.50
N ALA A 205 -3.99 -12.92 0.73
CA ALA A 205 -3.09 -13.83 0.06
C ALA A 205 -3.58 -14.16 -1.34
N MET A 206 -2.65 -14.17 -2.29
CA MET A 206 -2.85 -14.70 -3.63
C MET A 206 -2.07 -16.01 -3.75
N LEU A 207 -2.76 -17.06 -4.20
CA LEU A 207 -2.14 -18.31 -4.62
C LEU A 207 -2.28 -18.41 -6.13
N SER A 208 -1.16 -18.54 -6.84
CA SER A 208 -1.15 -18.62 -8.30
C SER A 208 -0.34 -19.78 -8.84
N LEU A 209 -0.78 -20.29 -9.99
CA LEU A 209 -0.02 -21.19 -10.85
C LEU A 209 0.23 -20.46 -12.16
N ASN A 210 1.50 -20.22 -12.45
CA ASN A 210 1.95 -19.58 -13.68
C ASN A 210 2.51 -20.63 -14.63
N PHE A 211 2.13 -20.55 -15.90
CA PHE A 211 2.51 -21.48 -16.96
C PHE A 211 3.27 -20.71 -18.04
N ASP A 212 4.42 -21.23 -18.45
CA ASP A 212 5.18 -20.72 -19.59
C ASP A 212 5.53 -21.86 -20.54
N TYR A 213 5.11 -21.74 -21.79
CA TYR A 213 5.48 -22.65 -22.86
C TYR A 213 6.33 -21.90 -23.89
N GLN A 214 7.64 -22.16 -23.83
CA GLN A 214 8.65 -21.64 -24.74
C GLN A 214 8.65 -20.10 -24.84
N SER A 215 8.27 -19.41 -23.77
CA SER A 215 8.11 -17.94 -23.74
C SER A 215 7.14 -17.36 -24.78
N LYS A 216 6.38 -18.20 -25.48
CA LYS A 216 5.38 -17.81 -26.48
C LYS A 216 4.00 -17.79 -25.90
N TRP A 217 3.63 -18.83 -25.17
CA TRP A 217 2.35 -18.94 -24.49
C TRP A 217 2.58 -18.82 -22.99
N LYS A 218 1.93 -17.83 -22.38
CA LYS A 218 1.92 -17.65 -20.93
C LYS A 218 0.49 -17.76 -20.44
N GLY A 219 0.30 -18.43 -19.32
CA GLY A 219 -1.00 -18.56 -18.67
C GLY A 219 -0.88 -18.41 -17.16
N GLN A 220 -1.95 -17.95 -16.52
CA GLN A 220 -2.02 -17.85 -15.06
C GLN A 220 -3.41 -18.24 -14.59
N ILE A 221 -3.45 -18.96 -13.47
CA ILE A 221 -4.65 -19.14 -12.66
C ILE A 221 -4.29 -18.67 -11.26
N ALA A 222 -5.07 -17.75 -10.69
CA ALA A 222 -4.81 -17.22 -9.36
C ALA A 222 -6.09 -17.01 -8.56
N TYR A 223 -6.08 -17.42 -7.29
CA TYR A 223 -7.13 -17.12 -6.32
C TYR A 223 -6.59 -16.13 -5.29
N THR A 224 -7.34 -15.06 -5.03
CA THR A 224 -7.00 -14.05 -4.04
C THR A 224 -8.06 -14.01 -2.95
N GLY A 225 -7.62 -14.11 -1.70
CA GLY A 225 -8.47 -13.98 -0.52
C GLY A 225 -8.13 -12.76 0.32
N PHE A 226 -9.14 -12.16 0.97
CA PHE A 226 -9.01 -10.99 1.85
C PHE A 226 -9.73 -11.20 3.18
N TRP A 227 -9.03 -10.99 4.29
CA TRP A 227 -9.60 -11.19 5.64
C TRP A 227 -9.01 -10.23 6.68
N GLY A 228 -9.61 -10.21 7.87
CA GLY A 228 -9.19 -9.32 8.97
C GLY A 228 -9.49 -7.84 8.73
N GLY A 229 -8.99 -6.97 9.59
CA GLY A 229 -9.09 -5.50 9.42
C GLY A 229 -10.42 -4.84 9.73
N GLY A 230 -11.35 -5.57 10.37
CA GLY A 230 -12.61 -4.98 10.84
C GLY A 230 -13.43 -4.33 9.73
N GLN A 231 -14.14 -3.25 10.06
CA GLN A 231 -14.96 -2.50 9.10
C GLN A 231 -14.13 -1.57 8.19
N ASN A 232 -12.90 -1.24 8.59
CA ASN A 232 -11.97 -0.47 7.76
C ASN A 232 -11.41 -1.26 6.57
N ASN A 233 -11.49 -2.59 6.58
CA ASN A 233 -11.10 -3.41 5.44
C ASN A 233 -12.28 -3.60 4.47
N LEU A 234 -12.40 -2.70 3.50
CA LEU A 234 -13.46 -2.74 2.48
C LEU A 234 -13.33 -3.90 1.49
N LEU A 235 -12.15 -4.55 1.44
CA LEU A 235 -11.92 -5.74 0.62
C LEU A 235 -12.25 -7.04 1.37
N ARG A 236 -12.51 -6.98 2.68
CA ARG A 236 -12.88 -8.15 3.47
C ARG A 236 -14.06 -8.87 2.81
N ASP A 237 -13.94 -10.19 2.68
CA ASP A 237 -14.96 -11.06 2.08
C ASP A 237 -15.19 -10.82 0.56
N ARG A 238 -14.25 -10.14 -0.13
CA ARG A 238 -14.28 -9.92 -1.59
C ARG A 238 -13.26 -10.77 -2.33
N ASP A 239 -13.25 -12.06 -2.03
CA ASP A 239 -12.37 -13.02 -2.67
C ASP A 239 -12.73 -13.20 -4.15
N PHE A 240 -11.73 -13.47 -4.99
CA PHE A 240 -11.96 -13.69 -6.42
C PHE A 240 -10.96 -14.68 -7.04
N LEU A 241 -11.40 -15.28 -8.14
CA LEU A 241 -10.58 -16.13 -9.01
C LEU A 241 -10.27 -15.35 -10.30
N SER A 242 -9.03 -15.41 -10.74
CA SER A 242 -8.56 -14.78 -11.97
C SER A 242 -7.85 -15.79 -12.86
N MET A 243 -8.00 -15.61 -14.17
CA MET A 243 -7.32 -16.41 -15.19
C MET A 243 -6.87 -15.49 -16.32
N SER A 244 -5.67 -15.72 -16.84
CA SER A 244 -5.15 -14.96 -17.97
C SER A 244 -4.35 -15.87 -18.91
N VAL A 245 -4.35 -15.51 -20.20
CA VAL A 245 -3.54 -16.15 -21.24
C VAL A 245 -2.96 -15.06 -22.13
N SER A 246 -1.69 -15.16 -22.45
CA SER A 246 -0.95 -14.23 -23.32
C SER A 246 -0.17 -14.99 -24.38
N TYR A 247 -0.12 -14.44 -25.59
CA TYR A 247 0.65 -14.96 -26.71
C TYR A 247 1.60 -13.90 -27.27
N SER A 248 2.87 -14.24 -27.46
CA SER A 248 3.88 -13.38 -28.09
C SER A 248 4.30 -13.93 -29.45
N PHE A 249 4.34 -13.04 -30.45
CA PHE A 249 4.79 -13.32 -31.82
C PHE A 249 6.26 -12.91 -32.04
#